data_AF-A0A9X2BKY6-F1
#
_entry.id   AF-A0A9X2BKY6-F1
#
_cell.length_a   1.000
_cell.length_b   1.000
_cell.length_c   1.000
_cell.angle_alpha   90.00
_cell.angle_beta   90.00
_cell.angle_gamma   90.00
#
_symmetry.space_group_name_H-M   'P 1'
#
loop_
_entity.id
_entity.type
_entity.pdbx_description
1 polymer ?
#
loop_
_entity_poly.entity_id
_entity_poly.type
_entity_poly.pdbx_seq_one_letter_code
_entity_poly.pdbx_strand_id
1 'polypeptide(L)'
;MSVSTINTARSTAIKQFIVELKADLNDYQRLLELMLVQHKLMTKRETEKLSQISGKHKSFLEYLEARAQNRSQLLIQIGVSADASGVAKLVAALPNKLAHPLAADWNELHKLIEKCKAQNERNNTLLDMQQSILSRLTQETDTQLYAPD
;
A
#
# COMPACT_ATOMS: atom_id res chain seq x y z
N MET A 1 19.61 7.24 -32.73
CA MET A 1 19.14 5.95 -32.21
C MET A 1 18.16 5.35 -33.21
N SER A 2 18.34 4.09 -33.60
CA SER A 2 17.55 3.44 -34.67
C SER A 2 16.13 3.08 -34.18
N VAL A 3 15.12 3.21 -35.06
CA VAL A 3 13.69 2.93 -34.77
C VAL A 3 13.47 1.52 -34.17
N SER A 4 14.28 0.53 -34.57
CA SER A 4 14.24 -0.84 -34.04
C SER A 4 14.60 -0.93 -32.54
N THR A 5 15.55 -0.10 -32.08
CA THR A 5 15.98 -0.06 -30.67
C THR A 5 14.89 0.54 -29.78
N ILE A 6 14.19 1.56 -30.28
CA ILE A 6 13.07 2.21 -29.57
C ILE A 6 11.91 1.24 -29.38
N ASN A 7 11.58 0.45 -30.41
CA ASN A 7 10.49 -0.54 -30.34
C ASN A 7 10.81 -1.68 -29.37
N THR A 8 12.08 -2.11 -29.32
CA THR A 8 12.55 -3.15 -28.40
C THR A 8 12.51 -2.70 -26.93
N ALA A 9 12.95 -1.46 -26.65
CA ALA A 9 12.90 -0.88 -25.30
C ALA A 9 11.45 -0.75 -24.81
N ARG A 10 10.54 -0.28 -25.66
CA ARG A 10 9.11 -0.16 -25.33
C ARG A 10 8.47 -1.51 -25.03
N SER A 11 8.71 -2.52 -25.86
CA SER A 11 8.19 -3.88 -25.62
C SER A 11 8.70 -4.47 -24.30
N THR A 12 9.97 -4.20 -23.97
CA THR A 12 10.57 -4.63 -22.71
C THR A 12 9.92 -3.94 -21.51
N ALA A 13 9.70 -2.63 -21.58
CA ALA A 13 8.99 -1.87 -20.54
C ALA A 13 7.56 -2.37 -20.32
N ILE A 14 6.82 -2.71 -21.38
CA ILE A 14 5.47 -3.31 -21.27
C ILE A 14 5.52 -4.64 -20.52
N LYS A 15 6.47 -5.52 -20.86
CA LYS A 15 6.63 -6.81 -20.18
C LYS A 15 6.97 -6.61 -18.70
N GLN A 16 7.90 -5.71 -18.40
CA GLN A 16 8.27 -5.41 -17.03
C GLN A 16 7.07 -4.84 -16.25
N PHE A 17 6.29 -3.92 -16.84
CA PHE A 17 5.11 -3.36 -16.20
C PHE A 17 4.08 -4.44 -15.80
N ILE A 18 3.82 -5.41 -16.69
CA ILE A 18 2.92 -6.52 -16.39
C ILE A 18 3.44 -7.38 -15.23
N VAL A 19 4.75 -7.65 -15.19
CA VAL A 19 5.38 -8.43 -14.11
C VAL A 19 5.33 -7.66 -12.79
N GLU A 20 5.70 -6.38 -12.79
CA GLU A 20 5.68 -5.54 -11.60
C GLU A 20 4.26 -5.38 -11.05
N LEU A 21 3.27 -5.18 -11.90
CA LEU A 21 1.88 -5.04 -11.47
C LEU A 21 1.39 -6.29 -10.71
N LYS A 22 1.77 -7.48 -11.17
CA LYS A 22 1.45 -8.74 -10.46
C LYS A 22 2.16 -8.87 -9.13
N ALA A 23 3.42 -8.45 -9.06
CA ALA A 23 4.13 -8.42 -7.79
C ALA A 23 3.50 -7.39 -6.82
N ASP A 24 3.00 -6.25 -7.32
CA ASP A 24 2.31 -5.26 -6.49
C ASP A 24 1.03 -5.85 -5.88
N LEU A 25 0.25 -6.64 -6.63
CA LEU A 25 -0.93 -7.31 -6.07
C LEU A 25 -0.57 -8.17 -4.84
N ASN A 26 0.52 -8.94 -4.91
CA ASN A 26 0.98 -9.75 -3.79
C ASN A 26 1.45 -8.88 -2.62
N ASP A 27 2.17 -7.80 -2.90
CA ASP A 27 2.72 -6.92 -1.88
C ASP A 27 1.60 -6.15 -1.14
N TYR A 28 0.59 -5.66 -1.85
CA TYR A 28 -0.57 -5.00 -1.24
C TYR A 28 -1.47 -5.96 -0.46
N GLN A 29 -1.61 -7.22 -0.93
CA GLN A 29 -2.30 -8.25 -0.16
C GLN A 29 -1.57 -8.54 1.17
N ARG A 30 -0.24 -8.64 1.12
CA ARG A 30 0.59 -8.81 2.32
C ARG A 30 0.51 -7.61 3.26
N LEU A 31 0.42 -6.39 2.71
CA LEU A 31 0.23 -5.18 3.51
C LEU A 31 -1.10 -5.26 4.27
N LEU A 32 -2.18 -5.58 3.56
CA LEU A 32 -3.51 -5.71 4.17
C LEU A 32 -3.51 -6.73 5.32
N GLU A 33 -2.89 -7.89 5.12
CA GLU A 33 -2.74 -8.91 6.16
C GLU A 33 -1.97 -8.39 7.38
N LEU A 34 -0.87 -7.68 7.16
CA LEU A 34 -0.08 -7.10 8.24
C LEU A 34 -0.88 -6.05 9.03
N MET A 35 -1.68 -5.23 8.34
CA MET A 35 -2.56 -4.23 8.96
C MET A 35 -3.70 -4.87 9.76
N LEU A 36 -4.25 -6.00 9.30
CA LEU A 36 -5.26 -6.78 10.03
C LEU A 36 -4.66 -7.44 11.27
N VAL A 37 -3.43 -7.94 11.19
CA VAL A 37 -2.71 -8.48 12.35
C VAL A 37 -2.44 -7.35 13.37
N GLN A 38 -1.98 -6.19 12.92
CA GLN A 38 -1.79 -5.04 13.80
C GLN A 38 -3.10 -4.67 14.51
N HIS A 39 -4.22 -4.61 13.78
CA HIS A 39 -5.53 -4.35 14.36
C HIS A 39 -5.86 -5.32 15.51
N LYS A 40 -5.71 -6.62 15.25
CA LYS A 40 -5.97 -7.67 16.25
C LYS A 40 -5.06 -7.54 17.47
N LEU A 41 -3.78 -7.21 17.30
CA LEU A 41 -2.86 -7.01 18.41
C LEU A 41 -3.20 -5.75 19.23
N MET A 42 -3.63 -4.67 18.57
CA MET A 42 -4.14 -3.48 19.26
C MET A 42 -5.37 -3.80 20.10
N THR A 43 -6.34 -4.54 19.56
CA THR A 43 -7.52 -4.99 20.31
C THR A 43 -7.14 -5.85 21.53
N LYS A 44 -6.10 -6.69 21.40
CA LYS A 44 -5.61 -7.56 22.48
C LYS A 44 -4.64 -6.88 23.46
N ARG A 45 -4.27 -5.61 23.22
CA ARG A 45 -3.30 -4.84 24.02
C ARG A 45 -1.92 -5.51 24.13
N GLU A 46 -1.50 -6.20 23.07
CA GLU A 46 -0.23 -6.93 23.00
C GLU A 46 0.93 -5.99 22.60
N THR A 47 1.29 -5.07 23.49
CA THR A 47 2.23 -3.96 23.25
C THR A 47 3.63 -4.38 22.78
N GLU A 48 4.16 -5.49 23.30
CA GLU A 48 5.47 -6.01 22.88
C GLU A 48 5.45 -6.50 21.43
N LYS A 49 4.41 -7.24 21.04
CA LYS A 49 4.22 -7.73 19.66
C LYS A 49 3.92 -6.59 18.69
N LEU A 50 3.25 -5.52 19.14
CA LEU A 50 3.00 -4.32 18.34
C LEU A 50 4.31 -3.62 17.97
N SER A 51 5.24 -3.46 18.92
CA SER A 51 6.55 -2.84 18.66
C SER A 51 7.33 -3.58 17.56
N GLN A 52 7.32 -4.91 17.58
CA GLN A 52 7.99 -5.74 16.56
C GLN A 52 7.35 -5.62 15.17
N ILE A 53 6.04 -5.40 15.08
CA ILE A 53 5.34 -5.25 13.80
C ILE A 53 5.49 -3.83 13.24
N SER A 54 5.56 -2.80 14.08
CA SER A 54 5.74 -1.41 13.65
C SER A 54 7.00 -1.19 12.81
N GLY A 55 8.13 -1.80 13.20
CA GLY A 55 9.37 -1.73 12.42
C GLY A 55 9.24 -2.39 11.04
N LYS A 56 8.59 -3.57 10.98
CA LYS A 56 8.31 -4.26 9.71
C LYS A 56 7.38 -3.46 8.81
N HIS A 57 6.42 -2.74 9.39
CA HIS A 57 5.49 -1.90 8.64
C HIS A 57 6.20 -0.76 7.93
N LYS A 58 7.08 -0.03 8.63
CA LYS A 58 7.78 1.12 8.05
C LYS A 58 8.63 0.72 6.85
N SER A 59 9.48 -0.30 6.99
CA SER A 59 10.33 -0.77 5.89
C SER A 59 9.52 -1.31 4.71
N PHE A 60 8.35 -1.93 4.99
CA PHE A 60 7.50 -2.44 3.92
C PHE A 60 6.78 -1.33 3.15
N LEU A 61 6.41 -0.22 3.81
CA LEU A 61 5.85 0.96 3.15
C LEU A 61 6.88 1.67 2.27
N GLU A 62 8.12 1.82 2.73
CA GLU A 62 9.23 2.37 1.92
C GLU A 62 9.48 1.54 0.65
N TYR A 63 9.44 0.21 0.79
CA TYR A 63 9.52 -0.71 -0.35
C TYR A 63 8.35 -0.53 -1.32
N LEU A 64 7.11 -0.44 -0.84
CA LEU A 64 5.92 -0.22 -1.67
C LEU A 64 5.93 1.14 -2.40
N GLU A 65 6.52 2.16 -1.78
CA GLU A 65 6.71 3.47 -2.41
C GLU A 65 7.68 3.37 -3.60
N ALA A 66 8.85 2.73 -3.40
CA ALA A 66 9.82 2.51 -4.48
C ALA A 66 9.20 1.71 -5.64
N ARG A 67 8.35 0.73 -5.32
CA ARG A 67 7.59 -0.07 -6.30
C ARG A 67 6.62 0.80 -7.11
N ALA A 68 5.85 1.66 -6.45
CA ALA A 68 4.92 2.57 -7.11
C ALA A 68 5.64 3.59 -8.02
N GLN A 69 6.82 4.06 -7.60
CA GLN A 69 7.68 4.92 -8.42
C GLN A 69 8.20 4.19 -9.66
N ASN A 70 8.70 2.96 -9.52
CA ASN A 70 9.13 2.13 -10.65
C ASN A 70 7.98 1.89 -11.65
N ARG A 71 6.79 1.52 -11.16
CA ARG A 71 5.60 1.33 -11.99
C ARG A 71 5.25 2.58 -12.79
N SER A 72 5.33 3.76 -12.16
CA SER A 72 5.11 5.05 -12.81
C SER A 72 6.16 5.32 -13.91
N GLN A 73 7.43 5.02 -13.62
CA GLN A 73 8.52 5.19 -14.58
C GLN A 73 8.36 4.28 -15.81
N LEU A 74 7.88 3.04 -15.62
CA LEU A 74 7.60 2.12 -16.71
C LEU A 74 6.49 2.66 -17.62
N LEU A 75 5.41 3.21 -17.06
CA LEU A 75 4.34 3.83 -17.86
C LEU A 75 4.85 4.99 -18.71
N ILE A 76 5.72 5.83 -18.14
CA ILE A 76 6.37 6.93 -18.86
C ILE A 76 7.25 6.38 -20.00
N GLN A 77 8.05 5.34 -19.75
CA GLN A 77 8.88 4.69 -20.78
C GLN A 77 8.06 4.04 -21.90
N ILE A 78 6.86 3.54 -21.59
CA ILE A 78 5.91 3.01 -22.56
C ILE A 78 5.29 4.11 -23.43
N GLY A 79 5.36 5.38 -22.98
CA GLY A 79 4.81 6.54 -23.67
C GLY A 79 3.36 6.83 -23.30
N VAL A 80 2.92 6.44 -22.11
CA VAL A 80 1.59 6.76 -21.56
C VAL A 80 1.72 7.53 -20.24
N SER A 81 0.64 8.16 -19.79
CA SER A 81 0.60 8.82 -18.48
C SER A 81 0.72 7.80 -17.35
N ALA A 82 1.33 8.20 -16.22
CA ALA A 82 1.47 7.35 -15.03
C ALA A 82 0.19 7.35 -14.17
N ASP A 83 -0.97 7.20 -14.81
CA ASP A 83 -2.29 7.26 -14.17
C ASP A 83 -3.26 6.23 -14.79
N ALA A 84 -4.49 6.18 -14.27
CA ALA A 84 -5.52 5.28 -14.75
C ALA A 84 -5.83 5.47 -16.25
N SER A 85 -5.72 6.70 -16.77
CA SER A 85 -5.92 6.99 -18.19
C SER A 85 -4.82 6.39 -19.06
N GLY A 86 -3.57 6.45 -18.60
CA GLY A 86 -2.43 5.86 -19.31
C GLY A 86 -2.49 4.34 -19.33
N VAL A 87 -2.90 3.71 -18.23
CA VAL A 87 -3.13 2.26 -18.20
C VAL A 87 -4.29 1.85 -19.11
N ALA A 88 -5.38 2.61 -19.13
CA ALA A 88 -6.49 2.35 -20.05
C ALA A 88 -6.05 2.43 -21.53
N LYS A 89 -5.23 3.43 -21.88
CA LYS A 89 -4.63 3.56 -23.22
C LYS A 89 -3.71 2.38 -23.54
N LEU A 90 -2.91 1.92 -22.57
CA LEU A 90 -2.04 0.75 -22.74
C LEU A 90 -2.86 -0.51 -22.98
N VAL A 91 -3.90 -0.76 -22.18
CA VAL A 91 -4.82 -1.90 -22.34
C VAL A 91 -5.47 -1.88 -23.73
N ALA A 92 -5.96 -0.73 -24.18
CA ALA A 92 -6.59 -0.59 -25.50
C ALA A 92 -5.61 -0.83 -26.67
N ALA A 93 -4.32 -0.59 -26.47
CA ALA A 93 -3.27 -0.78 -27.48
C ALA A 93 -2.69 -2.21 -27.51
N LEU A 94 -3.01 -3.07 -26.54
CA LEU A 94 -2.49 -4.43 -26.43
C LEU A 94 -3.42 -5.47 -27.05
N PRO A 95 -2.89 -6.60 -27.55
CA PRO A 95 -3.72 -7.74 -27.95
C PRO A 95 -4.55 -8.27 -26.77
N ASN A 96 -5.77 -8.75 -27.03
CA ASN A 96 -6.72 -9.23 -26.01
C ASN A 96 -6.10 -10.21 -24.98
N LYS A 97 -5.18 -11.09 -25.43
CA LYS A 97 -4.46 -12.04 -24.55
C LYS A 97 -3.65 -11.37 -23.43
N LEU A 98 -3.21 -10.13 -23.62
CA LEU A 98 -2.48 -9.33 -22.63
C LEU A 98 -3.38 -8.23 -22.02
N ALA A 99 -4.26 -7.64 -22.82
CA ALA A 99 -5.14 -6.55 -22.38
C ALA A 99 -6.10 -6.98 -21.27
N HIS A 100 -6.77 -8.14 -21.41
CA HIS A 100 -7.73 -8.63 -20.41
C HIS A 100 -7.10 -8.88 -19.03
N PRO A 101 -6.03 -9.70 -18.89
CA PRO A 101 -5.42 -9.90 -17.58
C PRO A 101 -4.84 -8.61 -17.02
N LEU A 102 -4.24 -7.75 -17.84
CA LEU A 102 -3.70 -6.47 -17.38
C LEU A 102 -4.79 -5.55 -16.80
N ALA A 103 -5.94 -5.45 -17.47
CA ALA A 103 -7.07 -4.66 -16.98
C ALA A 103 -7.63 -5.24 -15.66
N ALA A 104 -7.71 -6.56 -15.55
CA ALA A 104 -8.16 -7.23 -14.33
C ALA A 104 -7.19 -6.98 -13.17
N ASP A 105 -5.89 -7.18 -13.39
CA ASP A 105 -4.83 -6.97 -12.40
C ASP A 105 -4.80 -5.51 -11.93
N TRP A 106 -4.97 -4.55 -12.85
CA TRP A 106 -5.01 -3.12 -12.53
C TRP A 106 -6.22 -2.76 -11.66
N ASN A 107 -7.40 -3.27 -12.00
CA ASN A 107 -8.61 -3.04 -11.22
C ASN A 107 -8.52 -3.68 -9.82
N GLU A 108 -7.90 -4.85 -9.71
CA GLU A 108 -7.69 -5.49 -8.41
C GLU A 108 -6.69 -4.74 -7.55
N LEU A 109 -5.61 -4.21 -8.15
CA LEU A 109 -4.65 -3.38 -7.43
C LEU A 109 -5.33 -2.15 -6.82
N HIS A 110 -6.18 -1.46 -7.59
CA HIS A 110 -6.95 -0.32 -7.06
C HIS A 110 -7.83 -0.73 -5.88
N LYS A 111 -8.56 -1.86 -5.97
CA LYS A 111 -9.38 -2.36 -4.87
C LYS A 111 -8.55 -2.68 -3.63
N LEU A 112 -7.38 -3.28 -3.79
CA LEU A 112 -6.47 -3.58 -2.68
C LEU A 112 -5.95 -2.30 -2.02
N ILE A 113 -5.57 -1.29 -2.81
CA ILE A 113 -5.15 0.01 -2.29
C ILE A 113 -6.27 0.65 -1.45
N GLU A 114 -7.51 0.64 -1.94
CA GLU A 114 -8.65 1.18 -1.19
C GLU A 114 -8.93 0.39 0.10
N LYS A 115 -8.82 -0.95 0.08
CA LYS A 115 -8.91 -1.77 1.29
C LYS A 115 -7.82 -1.43 2.30
N CYS A 116 -6.59 -1.25 1.86
CA CYS A 116 -5.48 -0.85 2.73
C CYS A 116 -5.72 0.54 3.34
N LYS A 117 -6.21 1.52 2.57
CA LYS A 117 -6.58 2.85 3.10
C LYS A 117 -7.65 2.76 4.19
N ALA A 118 -8.75 2.03 3.91
CA ALA A 118 -9.81 1.83 4.88
C ALA A 118 -9.33 1.13 6.16
N GLN A 119 -8.43 0.15 6.04
CA GLN A 119 -7.84 -0.51 7.20
C GLN A 119 -6.89 0.42 7.98
N ASN A 120 -6.17 1.31 7.29
CA ASN A 120 -5.32 2.32 7.94
C ASN A 120 -6.14 3.25 8.83
N GLU A 121 -7.26 3.76 8.31
CA GLU A 121 -8.16 4.65 9.03
C GLU A 121 -8.72 3.98 10.29
N ARG A 122 -9.14 2.71 10.19
CA ARG A 122 -9.59 1.91 11.34
C ARG A 122 -8.49 1.74 12.40
N ASN A 123 -7.25 1.51 11.97
CA ASN A 123 -6.12 1.38 12.87
C ASN A 123 -5.81 2.70 13.58
N ASN A 124 -5.85 3.83 12.87
CA ASN A 124 -5.67 5.16 13.45
C ASN A 124 -6.77 5.50 14.47
N THR A 125 -8.03 5.27 14.11
CA THR A 125 -9.17 5.50 15.03
C THR A 125 -9.03 4.69 16.33
N LEU A 126 -8.61 3.42 16.25
CA LEU A 126 -8.41 2.59 17.44
C LEU A 126 -7.24 3.09 18.31
N LEU A 127 -6.14 3.53 17.70
CA LEU A 127 -5.01 4.12 18.42
C LEU A 127 -5.41 5.39 19.16
N ASP A 128 -6.13 6.30 18.50
CA ASP A 128 -6.61 7.55 19.10
C ASP A 128 -7.53 7.27 20.31
N MET A 129 -8.42 6.27 20.20
CA MET A 129 -9.25 5.82 21.31
C MET A 129 -8.42 5.28 22.48
N GLN A 130 -7.41 4.45 22.22
CA GLN A 130 -6.54 3.91 23.27
C GLN A 130 -5.74 5.01 23.96
N GLN A 131 -5.20 5.98 23.20
CA GLN A 131 -4.50 7.13 23.76
C GLN A 131 -5.43 8.00 24.62
N SER A 132 -6.66 8.27 24.16
CA SER A 132 -7.64 9.04 24.94
C SER A 132 -7.99 8.37 26.27
N ILE A 133 -8.16 7.03 26.28
CA ILE A 133 -8.40 6.27 27.51
C ILE A 133 -7.19 6.35 28.44
N LEU A 134 -5.98 6.14 27.92
CA LEU A 134 -4.75 6.24 28.71
C LEU A 134 -4.58 7.64 29.32
N SER A 135 -4.78 8.70 28.54
CA SER A 135 -4.69 10.08 29.02
C SER A 135 -5.68 10.38 30.14
N ARG A 136 -6.93 9.90 30.04
CA ARG A 136 -7.94 10.06 31.10
C ARG A 136 -7.52 9.33 32.37
N LEU A 137 -7.08 8.08 32.26
CA LEU A 137 -6.61 7.31 33.41
C LEU A 137 -5.40 7.96 34.10
N THR A 138 -4.44 8.50 33.33
CA THR A 138 -3.29 9.22 33.92
C THR A 138 -3.69 10.56 34.55
N GLN A 139 -4.64 11.30 33.98
CA GLN A 139 -5.16 12.55 34.55
C GLN A 139 -5.97 12.30 35.84
N GLU A 140 -6.77 11.24 35.89
CA GLU A 140 -7.53 10.85 37.09
C GLU A 140 -6.61 10.43 38.24
N THR A 141 -5.47 9.78 37.93
CA THR A 141 -4.50 9.34 38.94
C THR A 141 -3.70 10.51 39.55
N ASP A 142 -3.36 11.53 38.76
CA ASP A 142 -2.70 12.76 39.25
C ASP A 142 -3.63 13.61 40.13
N THR A 143 -4.95 13.56 39.90
CA THR A 143 -5.92 14.39 40.64
C THR A 143 -6.22 13.84 42.05
N GLN A 144 -6.00 12.54 42.30
CA GLN A 144 -6.23 11.91 43.61
C GLN A 144 -5.00 11.85 44.53
N LEU A 145 -3.80 12.21 44.05
CA LEU A 145 -2.56 12.08 44.84
C LEU A 145 -2.11 13.36 45.56
N TYR A 146 -2.88 14.46 45.47
CA TYR A 146 -2.53 15.77 46.03
C TYR A 146 -3.69 16.44 46.77
N ALA A 147 -4.42 15.69 47.60
CA ALA A 147 -5.28 16.28 48.63
C ALA A 147 -4.48 16.36 49.94
N PRO A 148 -3.97 17.53 50.36
CA PRO A 148 -3.48 17.70 51.72
C PRO A 148 -4.66 17.69 52.70
N ASP A 149 -4.51 16.95 53.81
CA ASP A 149 -5.33 17.10 55.02
C ASP A 149 -5.13 18.48 55.67
#